data_AF-A0A8J3JJ45-F1
#
_entry.id   AF-A0A8J3JJ45-F1
#
_cell.length_a   1.000
_cell.length_b   1.000
_cell.length_c   1.000
_cell.angle_alpha   90.00
_cell.angle_beta   90.00
_cell.angle_gamma   90.00
#
_symmetry.space_group_name_H-M   'P 1'
#
loop_
_entity.id
_entity.type
_entity.pdbx_description
1 polymer ?
#
loop_
_entity_poly.entity_id
_entity_poly.type
_entity_poly.pdbx_seq_one_letter_code
_entity_poly.pdbx_strand_id
1 'polypeptide(L)'
;MLTADRFAITARAAGAAAPDSVLAEVGTELINRWSEPQRHYHTVDHLVFCLDRVETEPVVALAAWGHDAVYDPTAADNEERSAVLIGDLLTECAVPAAVVAEVQRLVRLTAGHSVAPGDHHGALLADADLAILAAPWPDYVRYVAAVRAEYAHVPDELWRIGRATVLQSLLDLPALYQHTPALEPAARANLTRELGSLRTPA
;
A
#
# COMPACT_ATOMS: atom_id res chain seq x y z
N MET A 1 10.01 -14.46 -6.65
CA MET A 1 9.25 -13.79 -7.73
C MET A 1 7.78 -13.92 -7.36
N LEU A 2 7.03 -12.82 -7.38
CA LEU A 2 5.59 -12.86 -7.13
C LEU A 2 4.90 -13.65 -8.25
N THR A 3 3.96 -14.53 -7.90
CA THR A 3 3.26 -15.39 -8.87
C THR A 3 1.75 -15.27 -8.72
N ALA A 4 1.02 -15.55 -9.82
CA ALA A 4 -0.43 -15.66 -9.78
C ALA A 4 -0.90 -16.75 -8.79
N ASP A 5 -0.12 -17.81 -8.61
CA ASP A 5 -0.39 -18.85 -7.61
C ASP A 5 -0.44 -18.30 -6.19
N ARG A 6 0.42 -17.31 -5.85
CA ARG A 6 0.38 -16.67 -4.52
C ARG A 6 -0.98 -16.00 -4.30
N PHE A 7 -1.49 -15.27 -5.30
CA PHE A 7 -2.82 -14.67 -5.23
C PHE A 7 -3.90 -15.76 -5.09
N ALA A 8 -3.84 -16.82 -5.91
CA ALA A 8 -4.84 -17.89 -5.86
C ALA A 8 -4.90 -18.56 -4.48
N ILE A 9 -3.75 -18.84 -3.86
CA ILE A 9 -3.67 -19.37 -2.49
C ILE A 9 -4.31 -18.41 -1.48
N THR A 10 -3.98 -17.12 -1.55
CA THR A 10 -4.58 -16.09 -0.68
C THR A 10 -6.10 -16.01 -0.86
N ALA A 11 -6.58 -15.97 -2.11
CA ALA A 11 -8.00 -15.89 -2.41
C ALA A 11 -8.77 -17.14 -1.93
N ARG A 12 -8.19 -18.34 -2.09
CA ARG A 12 -8.76 -19.59 -1.55
C ARG A 12 -8.85 -19.57 -0.03
N ALA A 13 -7.80 -19.11 0.65
CA ALA A 13 -7.80 -18.95 2.10
C ALA A 13 -8.85 -17.94 2.59
N ALA A 14 -9.21 -16.97 1.74
CA ALA A 14 -10.28 -16.01 1.97
C ALA A 14 -11.68 -16.49 1.52
N GLY A 15 -11.81 -17.73 1.02
CA GLY A 15 -13.09 -18.34 0.66
C GLY A 15 -13.48 -18.25 -0.82
N ALA A 16 -12.58 -17.88 -1.72
CA ALA A 16 -12.84 -17.88 -3.16
C ALA A 16 -13.28 -19.26 -3.67
N ALA A 17 -14.34 -19.31 -4.48
CA ALA A 17 -14.92 -20.55 -5.01
C ALA A 17 -14.89 -20.66 -6.55
N ALA A 18 -14.43 -19.64 -7.27
CA ALA A 18 -14.29 -19.70 -8.74
C ALA A 18 -13.21 -20.72 -9.18
N PRO A 19 -13.17 -21.20 -10.43
CA PRO A 19 -12.12 -22.10 -10.91
C PRO A 19 -10.69 -21.53 -10.76
N ASP A 20 -9.68 -22.40 -10.65
CA ASP A 20 -8.27 -21.97 -10.49
C ASP A 20 -7.79 -21.10 -11.66
N SER A 21 -8.30 -21.32 -12.88
CA SER A 21 -7.99 -20.48 -14.03
C SER A 21 -8.43 -19.03 -13.84
N VAL A 22 -9.59 -18.80 -13.22
CA VAL A 22 -10.08 -17.45 -12.92
C VAL A 22 -9.19 -16.78 -11.88
N LEU A 23 -8.80 -17.50 -10.83
CA LEU A 23 -7.87 -16.96 -9.82
C LEU A 23 -6.50 -16.63 -10.42
N ALA A 24 -5.99 -17.49 -11.32
CA ALA A 24 -4.73 -17.25 -12.00
C ALA A 24 -4.79 -16.02 -12.91
N GLU A 25 -5.87 -15.85 -13.67
CA GLU A 25 -6.09 -14.67 -14.52
C GLU A 25 -6.13 -13.37 -13.70
N VAL A 26 -6.89 -13.35 -12.60
CA VAL A 26 -6.94 -12.19 -11.69
C VAL A 26 -5.57 -11.92 -11.05
N GLY A 27 -4.88 -12.95 -10.60
CA GLY A 27 -3.52 -12.82 -10.06
C GLY A 27 -2.54 -12.24 -11.08
N THR A 28 -2.61 -12.68 -12.34
CA THR A 28 -1.80 -12.12 -13.44
C THR A 28 -2.17 -10.66 -13.73
N GLU A 29 -3.45 -10.31 -13.78
CA GLU A 29 -3.90 -8.92 -13.97
C GLU A 29 -3.34 -7.99 -12.89
N LEU A 30 -3.42 -8.39 -11.61
CA LEU A 30 -2.87 -7.61 -10.51
C LEU A 30 -1.35 -7.45 -10.66
N ILE A 31 -0.61 -8.53 -10.94
CA ILE A 31 0.84 -8.45 -11.17
C ILE A 31 1.18 -7.49 -12.31
N ASN A 32 0.42 -7.51 -13.41
CA ASN A 32 0.64 -6.62 -14.54
C ASN A 32 0.49 -5.15 -14.13
N ARG A 33 -0.54 -4.82 -13.35
CA ARG A 33 -0.76 -3.47 -12.80
C ARG A 33 0.39 -3.01 -11.91
N TRP A 34 0.83 -3.87 -11.00
CA TRP A 34 2.00 -3.61 -10.14
C TRP A 34 3.33 -3.54 -10.91
N SER A 35 3.35 -3.99 -12.17
CA SER A 35 4.51 -3.99 -13.06
C SER A 35 4.48 -2.87 -14.10
N GLU A 36 3.52 -1.95 -14.04
CA GLU A 36 3.42 -0.85 -14.98
C GLU A 36 4.69 0.03 -14.97
N PRO A 37 5.23 0.42 -16.14
CA PRO A 37 6.59 0.94 -16.27
C PRO A 37 6.82 2.32 -15.65
N GLN A 38 5.75 3.07 -15.34
CA GLN A 38 5.84 4.37 -14.69
C GLN A 38 6.05 4.29 -13.16
N ARG A 39 5.89 3.10 -12.57
CA ARG A 39 6.07 2.88 -11.13
C ARG A 39 7.55 2.75 -10.81
N HIS A 40 7.98 3.43 -9.75
CA HIS A 40 9.36 3.35 -9.26
C HIS A 40 9.44 2.87 -7.82
N TYR A 41 8.47 3.23 -6.98
CA TYR A 41 8.31 2.74 -5.62
C TYR A 41 7.15 1.76 -5.50
N HIS A 42 5.97 2.11 -6.03
CA HIS A 42 4.74 1.32 -5.92
C HIS A 42 4.74 0.16 -6.94
N THR A 43 5.74 -0.70 -6.84
CA THR A 43 6.04 -1.81 -7.75
C THR A 43 5.71 -3.17 -7.11
N VAL A 44 5.90 -4.25 -7.87
CA VAL A 44 5.84 -5.63 -7.35
C VAL A 44 6.72 -5.84 -6.11
N ASP A 45 7.85 -5.13 -5.98
CA ASP A 45 8.71 -5.26 -4.81
C ASP A 45 8.05 -4.68 -3.55
N HIS A 46 7.34 -3.55 -3.66
CA HIS A 46 6.53 -2.99 -2.56
C HIS A 46 5.38 -3.92 -2.20
N LEU A 47 4.70 -4.48 -3.21
CA LEU A 47 3.63 -5.45 -2.97
C LEU A 47 4.15 -6.68 -2.22
N VAL A 48 5.27 -7.27 -2.63
CA VAL A 48 5.89 -8.42 -1.92
C VAL A 48 6.26 -8.02 -0.50
N PHE A 49 6.86 -6.85 -0.32
CA PHE A 49 7.22 -6.31 0.99
C PHE A 49 6.01 -6.22 1.93
N CYS A 50 4.85 -5.80 1.43
CA CYS A 50 3.61 -5.76 2.20
C CYS A 50 3.06 -7.17 2.47
N LEU A 51 2.95 -8.01 1.43
CA LEU A 51 2.38 -9.35 1.54
C LEU A 51 3.13 -10.25 2.53
N ASP A 52 4.46 -10.14 2.58
CA ASP A 52 5.30 -10.90 3.51
C ASP A 52 5.02 -10.57 5.00
N ARG A 53 4.32 -9.46 5.27
CA ARG A 53 3.94 -9.03 6.64
C ARG A 53 2.52 -9.41 7.03
N VAL A 54 1.67 -9.74 6.07
CA VAL A 54 0.23 -10.00 6.28
C VAL A 54 -0.20 -11.37 5.78
N GLU A 55 0.75 -12.25 5.44
CA GLU A 55 0.46 -13.55 4.79
C GLU A 55 -0.45 -14.47 5.62
N THR A 56 -0.44 -14.34 6.95
CA THR A 56 -1.28 -15.15 7.85
C THR A 56 -2.72 -14.67 7.91
N GLU A 57 -3.01 -13.48 7.37
CA GLU A 57 -4.31 -12.82 7.44
C GLU A 57 -4.86 -12.64 6.01
N PRO A 58 -5.55 -13.66 5.45
CA PRO A 58 -5.84 -13.71 4.02
C PRO A 58 -6.69 -12.53 3.52
N VAL A 59 -7.59 -12.01 4.36
CA VAL A 59 -8.39 -10.82 4.03
C VAL A 59 -7.50 -9.57 3.92
N VAL A 60 -6.55 -9.40 4.83
CA VAL A 60 -5.58 -8.28 4.80
C VAL A 60 -4.62 -8.43 3.62
N ALA A 61 -4.18 -9.65 3.33
CA ALA A 61 -3.35 -9.94 2.17
C ALA A 61 -4.07 -9.63 0.85
N LEU A 62 -5.37 -9.94 0.71
CA LEU A 62 -6.16 -9.52 -0.45
C LEU A 62 -6.27 -7.99 -0.57
N ALA A 63 -6.37 -7.27 0.55
CA ALA A 63 -6.31 -5.81 0.53
C ALA A 63 -4.93 -5.29 0.11
N ALA A 64 -3.84 -5.91 0.58
CA ALA A 64 -2.49 -5.57 0.14
C ALA A 64 -2.31 -5.79 -1.37
N TRP A 65 -2.86 -6.87 -1.95
CA TRP A 65 -2.89 -7.07 -3.41
C TRP A 65 -3.57 -5.92 -4.17
N GLY A 66 -4.60 -5.32 -3.58
CA GLY A 66 -5.42 -4.30 -4.20
C GLY A 66 -5.00 -2.86 -3.94
N HIS A 67 -4.27 -2.55 -2.86
CA HIS A 67 -4.25 -1.17 -2.32
C HIS A 67 -3.78 -0.09 -3.30
N ASP A 68 -2.71 -0.34 -4.07
CA ASP A 68 -2.25 0.53 -5.17
C ASP A 68 -2.32 -0.15 -6.55
N ALA A 69 -3.27 -1.08 -6.72
CA ALA A 69 -3.49 -1.75 -8.01
C ALA A 69 -3.91 -0.76 -9.10
N VAL A 70 -4.54 0.36 -8.75
CA VAL A 70 -4.63 1.56 -9.59
C VAL A 70 -3.65 2.59 -9.04
N TYR A 71 -2.75 3.09 -9.89
CA TYR A 71 -1.77 4.09 -9.49
C TYR A 71 -1.50 5.08 -10.61
N ASP A 72 -2.08 6.25 -10.46
CA ASP A 72 -1.84 7.42 -11.28
C ASP A 72 -1.42 8.59 -10.37
N PRO A 73 -0.13 8.96 -10.34
CA PRO A 73 0.37 10.09 -9.53
C PRO A 73 -0.30 11.44 -9.81
N THR A 74 -1.10 11.56 -10.89
CA THR A 74 -1.85 12.78 -11.24
C THR A 74 -3.30 12.76 -10.74
N ALA A 75 -3.78 11.62 -10.26
CA ALA A 75 -5.13 11.42 -9.76
C ALA A 75 -5.17 11.48 -8.22
N ALA A 76 -6.30 11.91 -7.67
CA ALA A 76 -6.53 12.03 -6.23
C ALA A 76 -7.44 10.93 -5.65
N ASP A 77 -7.89 10.00 -6.49
CA ASP A 77 -8.89 8.96 -6.17
C ASP A 77 -8.36 7.54 -6.39
N ASN A 78 -7.04 7.36 -6.37
CA ASN A 78 -6.39 6.07 -6.62
C ASN A 78 -6.89 4.98 -5.68
N GLU A 79 -7.00 5.26 -4.39
CA GLU A 79 -7.42 4.28 -3.37
C GLU A 79 -8.89 3.87 -3.56
N GLU A 80 -9.76 4.81 -3.93
CA GLU A 80 -11.16 4.47 -4.25
C GLU A 80 -11.23 3.60 -5.51
N ARG A 81 -10.48 3.96 -6.56
CA ARG A 81 -10.44 3.20 -7.81
C ARG A 81 -9.85 1.81 -7.61
N SER A 82 -8.80 1.69 -6.79
CA SER A 82 -8.21 0.44 -6.34
C SER A 82 -9.21 -0.41 -5.55
N ALA A 83 -9.97 0.19 -4.63
CA ALA A 83 -11.01 -0.49 -3.87
C ALA A 83 -12.15 -1.01 -4.75
N VAL A 84 -12.60 -0.22 -5.73
CA VAL A 84 -13.62 -0.68 -6.70
C VAL A 84 -13.06 -1.84 -7.53
N LEU A 85 -11.89 -1.65 -8.13
CA LEU A 85 -11.23 -2.67 -8.96
C LEU A 85 -11.07 -4.00 -8.22
N ILE A 86 -10.47 -4.00 -7.03
CA ILE A 86 -10.25 -5.25 -6.29
C ILE A 86 -11.59 -5.88 -5.87
N GLY A 87 -12.61 -5.07 -5.59
CA GLY A 87 -13.95 -5.57 -5.28
C GLY A 87 -14.56 -6.35 -6.43
N ASP A 88 -14.47 -5.81 -7.65
CA ASP A 88 -14.98 -6.44 -8.87
C ASP A 88 -14.22 -7.75 -9.15
N LEU A 89 -12.87 -7.71 -9.11
CA LEU A 89 -12.02 -8.88 -9.32
C LEU A 89 -12.28 -10.01 -8.30
N LEU A 90 -12.47 -9.67 -7.02
CA LEU A 90 -12.77 -10.67 -5.98
C LEU A 90 -14.20 -11.22 -6.12
N THR A 91 -15.13 -10.43 -6.64
CA THR A 91 -16.47 -10.90 -6.98
C THR A 91 -16.41 -11.92 -8.12
N GLU A 92 -15.59 -11.70 -9.15
CA GLU A 92 -15.32 -12.67 -10.22
C GLU A 92 -14.69 -13.96 -9.67
N CYS A 93 -13.85 -13.85 -8.65
CA CYS A 93 -13.26 -14.99 -7.93
C CYS A 93 -14.26 -15.75 -7.03
N ALA A 94 -15.52 -15.30 -6.97
CA ALA A 94 -16.54 -15.80 -6.08
C ALA A 94 -16.09 -15.81 -4.60
N VAL A 95 -15.38 -14.76 -4.17
CA VAL A 95 -15.08 -14.50 -2.76
C VAL A 95 -16.37 -14.06 -2.05
N PRO A 96 -16.62 -14.48 -0.80
CA PRO A 96 -17.83 -14.09 -0.07
C PRO A 96 -17.98 -12.57 0.01
N ALA A 97 -19.19 -12.05 -0.24
CA ALA A 97 -19.45 -10.61 -0.32
C ALA A 97 -19.02 -9.83 0.95
N ALA A 98 -19.11 -10.44 2.14
CA ALA A 98 -18.64 -9.82 3.39
C ALA A 98 -17.11 -9.65 3.41
N VAL A 99 -16.36 -10.59 2.85
CA VAL A 99 -14.90 -10.50 2.70
C VAL A 99 -14.54 -9.44 1.66
N VAL A 100 -15.25 -9.41 0.52
CA VAL A 100 -15.06 -8.37 -0.50
C VAL A 100 -15.26 -6.99 0.12
N ALA A 101 -16.36 -6.77 0.84
CA ALA A 101 -16.64 -5.48 1.49
C ALA A 101 -15.55 -5.06 2.49
N GLU A 102 -15.01 -6.01 3.25
CA GLU A 102 -13.90 -5.74 4.16
C GLU A 102 -12.61 -5.39 3.42
N VAL A 103 -12.26 -6.12 2.36
CA VAL A 103 -11.10 -5.81 1.52
C VAL A 103 -11.21 -4.39 0.94
N GLN A 104 -12.37 -4.02 0.41
CA GLN A 104 -12.58 -2.67 -0.13
C GLN A 104 -12.48 -1.59 0.95
N ARG A 105 -12.97 -1.86 2.17
CA ARG A 105 -12.82 -0.93 3.31
C ARG A 105 -11.36 -0.74 3.68
N LEU A 106 -10.59 -1.84 3.72
CA LEU A 106 -9.17 -1.81 4.05
C LEU A 106 -8.35 -1.07 2.99
N VAL A 107 -8.62 -1.28 1.70
CA VAL A 107 -7.97 -0.50 0.64
C VAL A 107 -8.28 0.99 0.76
N ARG A 108 -9.54 1.39 1.02
CA ARG A 108 -9.86 2.81 1.24
C ARG A 108 -9.15 3.41 2.46
N LEU A 109 -8.85 2.60 3.48
CA LEU A 109 -8.16 3.05 4.68
C LEU A 109 -6.72 3.51 4.39
N THR A 110 -6.07 3.02 3.34
CA THR A 110 -4.69 3.43 2.98
C THR A 110 -4.59 4.85 2.44
N ALA A 111 -5.71 5.51 2.11
CA ALA A 111 -5.68 6.91 1.66
C ALA A 111 -5.21 7.89 2.76
N GLY A 112 -5.36 7.51 4.03
CA GLY A 112 -4.90 8.32 5.15
C GLY A 112 -4.33 7.54 6.33
N HIS A 113 -4.27 6.21 6.23
CA HIS A 113 -3.76 5.29 7.25
C HIS A 113 -4.37 5.52 8.64
N SER A 114 -5.59 6.04 8.68
CA SER A 114 -6.28 6.37 9.93
C SER A 114 -6.98 5.13 10.47
N VAL A 115 -6.32 4.45 11.41
CA VAL A 115 -6.81 3.22 12.01
C VAL A 115 -7.68 3.52 13.24
N ALA A 116 -8.92 3.05 13.24
CA ALA A 116 -9.81 3.20 14.38
C ALA A 116 -9.38 2.30 15.56
N PRO A 117 -9.61 2.71 16.82
CA PRO A 117 -9.32 1.87 17.98
C PRO A 117 -9.98 0.48 17.87
N GLY A 118 -9.18 -0.57 17.94
CA GLY A 118 -9.65 -1.97 17.83
C GLY A 118 -9.76 -2.52 16.40
N ASP A 119 -9.48 -1.72 15.36
CA ASP A 119 -9.45 -2.20 13.97
C ASP A 119 -8.17 -2.99 13.68
N HIS A 120 -8.20 -4.28 14.00
CA HIS A 120 -7.04 -5.17 13.87
C HIS A 120 -6.54 -5.31 12.42
N HIS A 121 -7.45 -5.49 11.46
CA HIS A 121 -7.10 -5.62 10.04
C HIS A 121 -6.57 -4.32 9.46
N GLY A 122 -7.21 -3.18 9.79
CA GLY A 122 -6.74 -1.87 9.36
C GLY A 122 -5.33 -1.58 9.88
N ALA A 123 -5.07 -1.90 11.15
CA ALA A 123 -3.74 -1.82 11.75
C ALA A 123 -2.71 -2.67 10.99
N LEU A 124 -3.02 -3.93 10.67
CA LEU A 124 -2.06 -4.79 9.96
C LEU A 124 -1.72 -4.27 8.57
N LEU A 125 -2.72 -3.80 7.81
CA LEU A 125 -2.47 -3.24 6.49
C LEU A 125 -1.64 -1.95 6.57
N ALA A 126 -2.02 -1.04 7.48
CA ALA A 126 -1.31 0.23 7.66
C ALA A 126 0.13 0.01 8.12
N ASP A 127 0.36 -0.88 9.10
CA ASP A 127 1.71 -1.25 9.54
C ASP A 127 2.55 -1.81 8.39
N ALA A 128 1.96 -2.67 7.55
CA ALA A 128 2.65 -3.30 6.43
C ALA A 128 3.06 -2.29 5.35
N ASP A 129 2.12 -1.43 4.94
CA ASP A 129 2.35 -0.43 3.90
C ASP A 129 3.34 0.66 4.36
N LEU A 130 3.22 1.12 5.61
CA LEU A 130 4.09 2.15 6.18
C LEU A 130 5.43 1.62 6.72
N ALA A 131 5.69 0.31 6.69
CA ALA A 131 6.90 -0.26 7.30
C ALA A 131 8.22 0.26 6.69
N ILE A 132 8.21 0.72 5.44
CA ILE A 132 9.39 1.35 4.81
C ILE A 132 9.88 2.58 5.58
N LEU A 133 8.98 3.28 6.28
CA LEU A 133 9.30 4.53 6.95
C LEU A 133 10.30 4.31 8.09
N ALA A 134 10.29 3.13 8.71
CA ALA A 134 11.23 2.74 9.77
C ALA A 134 12.54 2.12 9.25
N ALA A 135 12.75 2.05 7.94
CA ALA A 135 13.94 1.44 7.36
C ALA A 135 15.23 2.20 7.74
N PRO A 136 16.41 1.54 7.69
CA PRO A 136 17.69 2.22 7.81
C PRO A 136 17.78 3.41 6.84
N TRP A 137 18.41 4.51 7.27
CA TRP A 137 18.42 5.76 6.50
C TRP A 137 18.83 5.61 5.02
N PRO A 138 19.85 4.82 4.65
CA PRO A 138 20.19 4.61 3.23
C PRO A 138 19.05 4.00 2.41
N ASP A 139 18.21 3.16 3.01
CA ASP A 139 17.08 2.51 2.35
C ASP A 139 15.90 3.47 2.26
N TYR A 140 15.64 4.23 3.32
CA TYR A 140 14.66 5.30 3.34
C TYR A 140 14.94 6.36 2.24
N VAL A 141 16.20 6.76 2.06
CA VAL A 141 16.59 7.70 0.98
C VAL A 141 16.31 7.12 -0.41
N ARG A 142 16.52 5.82 -0.63
CA ARG A 142 16.16 5.18 -1.90
C ARG A 142 14.65 5.16 -2.12
N TYR A 143 13.88 4.88 -1.06
CA TYR A 143 12.42 5.02 -1.07
C TYR A 143 11.99 6.43 -1.51
N VAL A 144 12.51 7.48 -0.86
CA VAL A 144 12.17 8.88 -1.20
C VAL A 144 12.55 9.22 -2.64
N ALA A 145 13.70 8.76 -3.11
CA ALA A 145 14.14 8.99 -4.49
C ALA A 145 13.23 8.28 -5.52
N ALA A 146 12.80 7.04 -5.23
CA ALA A 146 11.87 6.31 -6.06
C ALA A 146 10.49 7.00 -6.12
N VAL A 147 9.97 7.41 -4.97
CA VAL A 147 8.75 8.22 -4.89
C VAL A 147 8.90 9.55 -5.64
N ARG A 148 10.04 10.25 -5.52
CA ARG A 148 10.31 11.48 -6.30
C ARG A 148 10.22 11.24 -7.81
N ALA A 149 10.71 10.09 -8.29
CA ALA A 149 10.68 9.73 -9.70
C ALA A 149 9.26 9.54 -10.23
N GLU A 150 8.35 8.96 -9.44
CA GLU A 150 6.91 8.83 -9.81
C GLU A 150 6.26 10.20 -10.02
N TYR A 151 6.73 11.20 -9.28
CA TYR A 151 6.25 12.58 -9.37
C TYR A 151 7.16 13.49 -10.21
N ALA A 152 8.02 12.95 -11.09
CA ALA A 152 8.95 13.75 -11.89
C ALA A 152 8.27 14.82 -12.78
N HIS A 153 6.98 14.64 -13.08
CA HIS A 153 6.14 15.61 -13.80
C HIS A 153 5.76 16.84 -12.95
N VAL A 154 5.91 16.78 -11.62
CA VAL A 154 5.64 17.89 -10.70
C VAL A 154 6.90 18.75 -10.54
N PRO A 155 6.84 20.08 -10.72
CA PRO A 155 7.95 20.99 -10.45
C PRO A 155 8.49 20.86 -9.03
N ASP A 156 9.81 21.01 -8.85
CA ASP A 156 10.47 20.74 -7.56
C ASP A 156 9.90 21.53 -6.38
N GLU A 157 9.52 22.79 -6.59
CA GLU A 157 8.90 23.61 -5.53
C GLU A 157 7.55 23.03 -5.09
N LEU A 158 6.70 22.65 -6.04
CA LEU A 158 5.39 22.05 -5.76
C LEU A 158 5.53 20.64 -5.16
N TRP A 159 6.51 19.86 -5.64
CA TRP A 159 6.84 18.56 -5.06
C TRP A 159 7.21 18.69 -3.58
N ARG A 160 8.09 19.64 -3.24
CA ARG A 160 8.51 19.86 -1.85
C ARG A 160 7.35 20.24 -0.95
N ILE A 161 6.46 21.10 -1.42
CA ILE A 161 5.24 21.49 -0.67
C ILE A 161 4.35 20.28 -0.45
N GLY A 162 3.98 19.56 -1.52
CA GLY A 162 3.09 18.40 -1.44
C GLY A 162 3.67 17.27 -0.59
N ARG A 163 4.94 16.94 -0.79
CA ARG A 163 5.63 15.92 0.03
C ARG A 163 5.68 16.34 1.49
N ALA A 164 5.99 17.60 1.80
CA ALA A 164 5.99 18.07 3.18
C ALA A 164 4.61 17.96 3.83
N THR A 165 3.52 18.19 3.08
CA THR A 165 2.14 17.98 3.56
C THR A 165 1.88 16.51 3.90
N VAL A 166 2.27 15.56 3.03
CA VAL A 166 2.13 14.11 3.30
C VAL A 166 2.93 13.67 4.53
N LEU A 167 4.18 14.14 4.67
CA LEU A 167 5.00 13.81 5.84
C LEU A 167 4.39 14.38 7.12
N GLN A 168 3.84 15.60 7.07
CA GLN A 168 3.19 16.20 8.21
C GLN A 168 1.91 15.44 8.59
N SER A 169 1.07 15.05 7.63
CA SER A 169 -0.14 14.27 7.92
C SER A 169 0.18 12.93 8.57
N LEU A 170 1.25 12.25 8.12
CA LEU A 170 1.73 11.02 8.77
C LEU A 170 2.23 11.29 10.20
N LEU A 171 3.00 12.36 10.42
CA LEU A 171 3.48 12.74 11.74
C LEU A 171 2.34 13.14 12.70
N ASP A 172 1.24 13.66 12.18
CA ASP A 172 0.05 14.05 12.94
C ASP A 172 -0.81 12.85 13.35
N LEU A 173 -0.58 11.66 12.78
CA LEU A 173 -1.24 10.44 13.25
C LEU A 173 -0.85 10.14 14.71
N PRO A 174 -1.80 9.72 15.57
CA PRO A 174 -1.50 9.36 16.97
C PRO A 174 -0.46 8.24 17.09
N ALA A 175 -0.50 7.28 16.15
CA ALA A 175 0.47 6.20 16.00
C ALA A 175 0.59 5.84 14.52
N LEU A 176 1.81 5.57 14.06
CA LEU A 176 2.07 5.04 12.71
C LEU A 176 1.89 3.53 12.69
N TYR A 177 2.25 2.87 13.80
CA TYR A 177 2.24 1.42 13.92
C TYR A 177 1.48 0.97 15.16
N GLN A 178 0.55 0.04 15.00
CA GLN A 178 -0.22 -0.53 16.11
C GLN A 178 0.27 -1.94 16.49
N HIS A 179 0.72 -2.74 15.53
CA HIS A 179 1.24 -4.10 15.77
C HIS A 179 2.75 -4.12 15.95
N THR A 180 3.44 -3.13 15.38
CA THR A 180 4.89 -3.00 15.44
C THR A 180 5.35 -1.67 16.05
N PRO A 181 4.86 -1.29 17.26
CA PRO A 181 5.14 0.02 17.86
C PRO A 181 6.64 0.30 18.09
N ALA A 182 7.47 -0.75 18.13
CA ALA A 182 8.93 -0.63 18.23
C ALA A 182 9.57 0.06 17.00
N LEU A 183 8.89 0.08 15.84
CA LEU A 183 9.35 0.75 14.62
C LEU A 183 9.10 2.26 14.64
N GLU A 184 8.18 2.73 15.50
CA GLU A 184 7.69 4.11 15.46
C GLU A 184 8.78 5.16 15.70
N PRO A 185 9.71 5.00 16.67
CA PRO A 185 10.79 5.96 16.86
C PRO A 185 11.67 6.13 15.62
N ALA A 186 11.97 5.03 14.91
CA ALA A 186 12.79 5.07 13.70
C ALA A 186 12.04 5.76 12.55
N ALA A 187 10.75 5.44 12.34
CA ALA A 187 9.93 6.08 11.32
C ALA A 187 9.78 7.58 11.54
N ARG A 188 9.41 8.00 12.76
CA ARG A 188 9.26 9.42 13.08
C ARG A 188 10.58 10.19 12.93
N ALA A 189 11.72 9.58 13.25
CA ALA A 189 13.03 10.18 13.02
C ALA A 189 13.32 10.38 11.52
N ASN A 190 13.03 9.39 10.68
CA ASN A 190 13.20 9.48 9.23
C ASN A 190 12.27 10.53 8.60
N LEU A 191 10.98 10.50 8.93
CA LEU A 191 9.97 11.48 8.45
C LEU A 191 10.38 12.91 8.84
N THR A 192 10.79 13.13 10.09
CA THR A 192 11.22 14.46 10.57
C THR A 192 12.49 14.92 9.85
N ARG A 193 13.44 14.02 9.62
CA ARG A 193 14.69 14.32 8.90
C ARG A 193 14.42 14.71 7.45
N GLU A 194 13.54 13.98 6.77
CA GLU A 194 13.12 14.33 5.41
C GLU A 194 12.38 15.68 5.40
N LEU A 195 11.42 15.88 6.31
CA LEU A 195 10.66 17.12 6.39
C LEU A 195 11.58 18.35 6.60
N GLY A 196 12.64 18.21 7.40
CA GLY A 196 13.66 19.24 7.57
C GLY A 196 14.45 19.58 6.29
N SER A 197 14.73 18.59 5.44
CA SER A 197 15.42 18.82 4.17
C SER A 197 14.55 19.51 3.12
N LEU A 198 13.22 19.32 3.20
CA LEU A 198 12.23 19.96 2.32
C LEU A 198 11.94 21.43 2.69
N ARG A 199 12.29 21.88 3.90
CA ARG A 199 12.10 23.26 4.36
C ARG A 199 13.32 24.16 4.19
N THR A 200 14.50 23.59 3.97
CA THR A 200 15.74 24.36 3.75
C THR A 200 15.90 24.65 2.25
N PRO A 201 15.96 25.92 1.80
CA PRO A 201 16.29 26.25 0.41
C PRO A 201 17.64 25.64 0.02
N ALA A 202 17.75 25.16 -1.22
CA ALA A 202 19.02 24.69 -1.79
C ALA A 202 20.04 25.82 -1.92
#